data_AF-A0AA35J194-F1
#
_entry.id   AF-A0AA35J194-F1
#
_cell.length_a   1.000
_cell.length_b   1.000
_cell.length_c   1.000
_cell.angle_alpha   90.00
_cell.angle_beta   90.00
_cell.angle_gamma   90.00
#
_symmetry.space_group_name_H-M   'P 1'
#
loop_
_entity.id
_entity.type
_entity.pdbx_description
1 polymer ?
#
loop_
_entity_poly.entity_id
_entity_poly.type
_entity_poly.pdbx_seq_one_letter_code
_entity_poly.pdbx_strand_id
1 'polypeptide(L)'
;MSQQVMLMSYLTNSVIYTSIDNSILRRCSFDDLGIDLDIFDRIEILETYLKHSERTAIMGSSSGFHHADHTNYASILSKEETLEQLLLSYEALSEDQTNWVCNLSNASSLLWHAYKSLGVNVNWAGFYVTFDSEKDTLLLGPFQGKVACQKIQFGKGVCGTAASTKETQVVRDVNEYPGHIACDGETKSEIVVPIISNDGNTLAVIDLDCLDYKGFDEVDKEFLERLGKLINKSCIFK
;
A
#
# COMPACT_ATOMS: atom_id res chain seq x y z
N MET A 1 -36.99 31.55 10.75
CA MET A 1 -37.49 30.71 9.65
C MET A 1 -36.28 30.16 8.91
N SER A 2 -35.94 28.93 9.27
CA SER A 2 -34.85 28.12 8.74
C SER A 2 -35.20 27.62 7.33
N GLN A 3 -34.47 28.06 6.31
CA GLN A 3 -34.43 27.35 5.04
C GLN A 3 -33.35 26.27 5.16
N GLN A 4 -33.80 25.02 5.27
CA GLN A 4 -32.99 23.82 5.11
C GLN A 4 -32.32 23.86 3.72
N VAL A 5 -31.01 24.08 3.71
CA VAL A 5 -30.17 23.67 2.58
C VAL A 5 -30.10 22.15 2.65
N MET A 6 -30.84 21.48 1.77
CA MET A 6 -30.84 20.04 1.62
C MET A 6 -29.48 19.61 1.08
N LEU A 7 -28.56 19.28 1.99
CA LEU A 7 -27.25 18.71 1.68
C LEU A 7 -27.44 17.23 1.30
N MET A 8 -27.91 16.97 0.08
CA MET A 8 -27.86 15.63 -0.51
C MET A 8 -26.47 15.46 -1.13
N SER A 9 -25.58 14.91 -0.31
CA SER A 9 -24.20 14.56 -0.63
C SER A 9 -24.14 13.45 -1.69
N TYR A 10 -23.88 13.80 -2.95
CA TYR A 10 -23.28 12.89 -3.91
C TYR A 10 -21.76 13.02 -3.77
N LEU A 11 -21.18 12.24 -2.86
CA LEU A 11 -19.74 12.07 -2.77
C LEU A 11 -19.30 11.08 -3.86
N THR A 12 -19.08 11.60 -5.07
CA THR A 12 -18.25 10.94 -6.06
C THR A 12 -17.06 11.86 -6.35
N ASN A 13 -15.85 11.35 -6.10
CA ASN A 13 -14.56 11.99 -6.36
C ASN A 13 -14.36 13.37 -5.72
N SER A 14 -13.86 13.44 -4.48
CA SER A 14 -13.09 14.55 -3.83
C SER A 14 -13.27 16.00 -4.33
N VAL A 15 -14.46 16.37 -4.80
CA VAL A 15 -14.80 17.64 -5.45
C VAL A 15 -16.24 17.93 -5.04
N ILE A 16 -16.44 18.99 -4.25
CA ILE A 16 -17.76 19.51 -3.96
C ILE A 16 -18.19 20.35 -5.17
N TYR A 17 -19.19 19.90 -5.91
CA TYR A 17 -19.86 20.73 -6.91
C TYR A 17 -20.94 21.56 -6.23
N THR A 18 -20.70 22.87 -6.04
CA THR A 18 -21.77 23.79 -5.66
C THR A 18 -22.44 24.35 -6.92
N SER A 19 -23.73 24.07 -7.09
CA SER A 19 -24.57 24.74 -8.10
C SER A 19 -24.76 26.21 -7.70
N ILE A 20 -24.10 27.13 -8.38
CA ILE A 20 -24.53 28.53 -8.46
C ILE A 20 -24.91 28.77 -9.92
N ASP A 21 -26.23 28.81 -10.17
CA ASP A 21 -26.86 29.11 -11.47
C ASP A 21 -26.40 28.26 -12.68
N ASN A 22 -26.74 26.96 -12.62
CA ASN A 22 -27.16 26.11 -13.76
C ASN A 22 -26.40 26.17 -15.10
N SER A 23 -25.15 26.62 -15.17
CA SER A 23 -24.47 26.73 -16.48
C SER A 23 -22.95 26.55 -16.53
N ILE A 24 -22.21 26.46 -15.43
CA ILE A 24 -20.75 26.19 -15.51
C ILE A 24 -20.28 25.37 -14.29
N LEU A 25 -19.75 24.16 -14.54
CA LEU A 25 -18.99 23.39 -13.55
C LEU A 25 -17.58 23.99 -13.46
N ARG A 26 -17.20 24.55 -12.30
CA ARG A 26 -15.81 24.91 -11.99
C ARG A 26 -15.25 23.97 -10.92
N ARG A 27 -13.98 23.61 -11.10
CA ARG A 27 -13.19 22.82 -10.15
C ARG A 27 -12.72 23.74 -9.02
N CYS A 28 -13.08 23.46 -7.78
CA CYS A 28 -12.59 24.17 -6.59
C CYS A 28 -11.83 23.21 -5.69
N SER A 29 -10.75 23.69 -5.08
CA SER A 29 -10.01 23.02 -4.01
C SER A 29 -10.71 23.24 -2.65
N PHE A 30 -10.40 22.43 -1.63
CA PHE A 30 -10.91 22.64 -0.27
C PHE A 30 -10.49 23.99 0.31
N ASP A 31 -9.31 24.51 -0.10
CA ASP A 31 -8.79 25.82 0.28
C ASP A 31 -9.65 26.98 -0.26
N ASP A 32 -10.30 26.79 -1.43
CA ASP A 32 -11.18 27.80 -2.03
C ASP A 32 -12.51 27.98 -1.26
N LEU A 33 -12.84 27.04 -0.37
CA LEU A 33 -14.08 27.05 0.43
C LEU A 33 -13.85 27.44 1.90
N GLY A 34 -12.60 27.57 2.36
CA GLY A 34 -12.27 27.97 3.73
C GLY A 34 -12.75 26.99 4.81
N ILE A 35 -12.88 25.71 4.48
CA ILE A 35 -13.35 24.67 5.39
C ILE A 35 -12.13 23.93 5.97
N ASP A 36 -11.87 24.16 7.26
CA ASP A 36 -10.89 23.39 8.03
C ASP A 36 -11.57 22.12 8.54
N LEU A 37 -11.36 20.98 7.85
CA LEU A 37 -11.94 19.69 8.23
C LEU A 37 -11.10 19.05 9.33
N ASP A 38 -11.72 18.76 10.47
CA ASP A 38 -11.06 18.07 11.57
C ASP A 38 -10.76 16.59 11.22
N ILE A 39 -9.97 15.94 12.08
CA ILE A 39 -9.54 14.55 11.87
C ILE A 39 -10.73 13.57 11.80
N PHE A 40 -11.84 13.83 12.49
CA PHE A 40 -13.02 12.97 12.45
C PHE A 40 -13.75 13.09 11.11
N ASP A 41 -13.86 14.29 10.56
CA ASP A 41 -14.46 14.51 9.24
C ASP A 41 -13.67 13.80 8.12
N ARG A 42 -12.33 13.75 8.25
CA ARG A 42 -11.46 13.03 7.31
C ARG A 42 -11.64 11.51 7.39
N ILE A 43 -11.81 10.96 8.59
CA ILE A 43 -12.07 9.54 8.81
C ILE A 43 -13.44 9.14 8.24
N GLU A 44 -14.48 9.95 8.45
CA GLU A 44 -15.83 9.66 7.94
C GLU A 44 -15.88 9.71 6.40
N ILE A 45 -15.10 10.59 5.78
CA ILE A 45 -14.92 10.63 4.32
C ILE A 45 -14.21 9.37 3.80
N LEU A 46 -13.16 8.91 4.48
CA LEU A 46 -12.46 7.67 4.13
C LEU A 46 -13.38 6.44 4.26
N GLU A 47 -14.13 6.33 5.36
CA GLU A 47 -15.12 5.26 5.54
C GLU A 47 -16.22 5.27 4.46
N THR A 48 -16.66 6.46 4.04
CA THR A 48 -17.69 6.62 3.00
C THR A 48 -17.16 6.26 1.61
N TYR A 49 -15.91 6.62 1.31
CA TYR A 49 -15.22 6.23 0.07
C TYR A 49 -15.05 4.70 0.00
N LEU A 50 -14.70 4.08 1.12
CA LEU A 50 -14.49 2.62 1.19
C LEU A 50 -15.79 1.84 1.09
N LYS A 51 -16.89 2.27 1.73
CA LYS A 51 -18.23 1.70 1.55
C LYS A 51 -18.73 1.78 0.10
N HIS A 52 -18.25 2.75 -0.68
CA HIS A 52 -18.49 2.79 -2.13
C HIS A 52 -17.61 1.81 -2.91
N SER A 53 -16.37 1.59 -2.48
CA SER A 53 -15.46 0.61 -3.11
C SER A 53 -15.95 -0.83 -2.95
N GLU A 54 -16.43 -1.22 -1.76
CA GLU A 54 -16.98 -2.57 -1.47
C GLU A 54 -18.15 -2.94 -2.40
N ARG A 55 -19.01 -1.98 -2.76
CA ARG A 55 -20.14 -2.23 -3.67
C ARG A 55 -19.72 -2.38 -5.14
N THR A 56 -18.53 -1.94 -5.52
CA THR A 56 -18.11 -1.87 -6.92
C THR A 56 -17.37 -3.14 -7.37
N ALA A 57 -16.74 -3.88 -6.44
CA ALA A 57 -16.07 -5.14 -6.73
C ALA A 57 -17.05 -6.24 -7.20
N ILE A 58 -18.31 -6.18 -6.76
CA ILE A 58 -19.33 -7.22 -6.99
C ILE A 58 -20.21 -6.93 -8.23
N MET A 59 -20.27 -5.69 -8.73
CA MET A 59 -21.13 -5.33 -9.86
C MET A 59 -20.44 -4.37 -10.83
N GLY A 60 -20.34 -4.77 -12.10
CA GLY A 60 -19.76 -3.98 -13.19
C GLY A 60 -20.21 -2.51 -13.19
N SER A 61 -19.22 -1.62 -13.04
CA SER A 61 -19.16 -0.20 -13.42
C SER A 61 -20.46 0.63 -13.37
N SER A 62 -21.13 0.72 -12.22
CA SER A 62 -22.22 1.70 -12.02
C SER A 62 -21.89 2.85 -11.05
N SER A 63 -20.76 2.79 -10.33
CA SER A 63 -20.33 3.82 -9.36
C SER A 63 -19.38 4.88 -9.94
N GLY A 64 -18.87 4.70 -11.16
CA GLY A 64 -17.83 5.56 -11.75
C GLY A 64 -16.42 5.35 -11.16
N PHE A 65 -16.29 4.44 -10.19
CA PHE A 65 -15.04 4.05 -9.55
C PHE A 65 -14.41 2.85 -10.27
N HIS A 66 -13.10 2.88 -10.46
CA HIS A 66 -12.32 1.84 -11.13
C HIS A 66 -11.28 1.27 -10.17
N HIS A 67 -10.81 0.04 -10.41
CA HIS A 67 -9.77 -0.59 -9.60
C HIS A 67 -8.50 0.27 -9.48
N ALA A 68 -8.14 1.00 -10.53
CA ALA A 68 -6.98 1.90 -10.52
C ALA A 68 -7.12 3.06 -9.53
N ASP A 69 -8.35 3.45 -9.17
CA ASP A 69 -8.60 4.58 -8.28
C ASP A 69 -8.12 4.32 -6.85
N HIS A 70 -7.91 3.06 -6.45
CA HIS A 70 -7.25 2.71 -5.18
C HIS A 70 -5.80 3.23 -5.08
N THR A 71 -5.16 3.54 -6.21
CA THR A 71 -3.79 4.09 -6.25
C THR A 71 -3.76 5.61 -6.42
N ASN A 72 -4.92 6.26 -6.49
CA ASN A 72 -5.05 7.72 -6.61
C ASN A 72 -5.02 8.37 -5.22
N TYR A 73 -3.86 8.35 -4.58
CA TYR A 73 -3.62 9.03 -3.31
C TYR A 73 -3.62 10.55 -3.50
N ALA A 74 -4.31 11.29 -2.63
CA ALA A 74 -4.25 12.74 -2.63
C ALA A 74 -2.88 13.19 -2.09
N SER A 75 -2.19 14.09 -2.80
CA SER A 75 -0.84 14.56 -2.44
C SER A 75 -0.77 15.42 -1.17
N ILE A 76 -1.89 15.63 -0.48
CA ILE A 76 -2.00 16.42 0.74
C ILE A 76 -2.16 15.57 2.01
N LEU A 77 -2.22 14.24 1.87
CA LEU A 77 -2.36 13.32 3.01
C LEU A 77 -1.04 13.19 3.77
N SER A 78 -1.15 12.99 5.08
CA SER A 78 -0.03 12.54 5.90
C SER A 78 0.39 11.12 5.54
N LYS A 79 1.55 10.70 6.07
CA LYS A 79 2.09 9.36 5.89
C LYS A 79 1.14 8.30 6.45
N GLU A 80 0.67 8.53 7.67
CA GLU A 80 -0.24 7.66 8.39
C GLU A 80 -1.59 7.52 7.67
N GLU A 81 -2.18 8.62 7.20
CA GLU A 81 -3.42 8.58 6.41
C GLU A 81 -3.24 7.82 5.09
N THR A 82 -2.13 8.04 4.40
CA THR A 82 -1.83 7.35 3.13
C THR A 82 -1.67 5.85 3.34
N LEU A 83 -0.93 5.45 4.37
CA LEU A 83 -0.71 4.04 4.68
C LEU A 83 -1.97 3.37 5.26
N GLU A 84 -2.82 4.09 5.99
CA GLU A 84 -4.13 3.58 6.42
C GLU A 84 -5.06 3.34 5.21
N GLN A 85 -5.11 4.29 4.26
CA GLN A 85 -5.87 4.11 3.02
C GLN A 85 -5.35 2.92 2.19
N LEU A 86 -4.04 2.67 2.20
CA LEU A 86 -3.44 1.49 1.58
C LEU A 86 -3.96 0.20 2.21
N LEU A 87 -3.98 0.10 3.55
CA LEU A 87 -4.47 -1.10 4.24
C LEU A 87 -5.93 -1.36 3.91
N LEU A 88 -6.76 -0.33 3.98
CA LEU A 88 -8.20 -0.42 3.68
C LEU A 88 -8.45 -0.81 2.21
N SER A 89 -7.65 -0.27 1.28
CA SER A 89 -7.72 -0.65 -0.13
C SER A 89 -7.29 -2.10 -0.36
N TYR A 90 -6.27 -2.56 0.35
CA TYR A 90 -5.84 -3.96 0.26
C TYR A 90 -6.93 -4.91 0.77
N GLU A 91 -7.56 -4.62 1.91
CA GLU A 91 -8.67 -5.42 2.43
C GLU A 91 -9.82 -5.51 1.41
N ALA A 92 -10.28 -4.38 0.88
CA ALA A 92 -11.35 -4.34 -0.11
C ALA A 92 -11.01 -5.11 -1.40
N LEU A 93 -9.77 -5.01 -1.88
CA LEU A 93 -9.33 -5.71 -3.11
C LEU A 93 -9.09 -7.21 -2.92
N SER A 94 -8.93 -7.67 -1.68
CA SER A 94 -8.62 -9.07 -1.35
C SER A 94 -9.80 -9.83 -0.74
N GLU A 95 -10.92 -9.16 -0.42
CA GLU A 95 -12.06 -9.75 0.31
C GLU A 95 -12.64 -11.00 -0.38
N ASP A 96 -12.85 -10.94 -1.70
CA ASP A 96 -13.58 -11.98 -2.44
C ASP A 96 -12.68 -13.08 -3.05
N GLN A 97 -11.37 -13.05 -2.80
CA GLN A 97 -10.46 -14.08 -3.35
C GLN A 97 -9.19 -14.28 -2.53
N THR A 98 -8.68 -15.52 -2.60
CA THR A 98 -7.53 -15.95 -1.81
C THR A 98 -6.27 -16.24 -2.62
N ASN A 99 -6.28 -15.89 -3.91
CA ASN A 99 -5.17 -16.16 -4.81
C ASN A 99 -4.01 -15.21 -4.47
N TRP A 100 -2.92 -15.76 -3.93
CA TRP A 100 -1.80 -14.96 -3.47
C TRP A 100 -1.15 -14.14 -4.59
N VAL A 101 -1.06 -14.67 -5.82
CA VAL A 101 -0.49 -13.91 -6.95
C VAL A 101 -1.33 -12.67 -7.25
N CYS A 102 -2.66 -12.81 -7.29
CA CYS A 102 -3.59 -11.69 -7.50
C CYS A 102 -3.46 -10.65 -6.38
N ASN A 103 -3.56 -11.08 -5.12
CA ASN A 103 -3.44 -10.21 -3.94
C ASN A 103 -2.11 -9.46 -3.90
N LEU A 104 -0.99 -10.17 -4.04
CA LEU A 104 0.34 -9.56 -3.99
C LEU A 104 0.61 -8.65 -5.19
N SER A 105 0.05 -8.95 -6.36
CA SER A 105 0.18 -8.06 -7.53
C SER A 105 -0.47 -6.70 -7.27
N ASN A 106 -1.71 -6.67 -6.78
CA ASN A 106 -2.38 -5.42 -6.41
C ASN A 106 -1.70 -4.74 -5.22
N ALA A 107 -1.28 -5.50 -4.20
CA ALA A 107 -0.55 -4.96 -3.05
C ALA A 107 0.76 -4.26 -3.47
N SER A 108 1.51 -4.83 -4.43
CA SER A 108 2.74 -4.21 -4.93
C SER A 108 2.47 -2.87 -5.60
N SER A 109 1.34 -2.76 -6.32
CA SER A 109 0.89 -1.52 -6.94
C SER A 109 0.49 -0.48 -5.89
N LEU A 110 -0.31 -0.88 -4.89
CA LEU A 110 -0.70 0.01 -3.78
C LEU A 110 0.54 0.57 -3.07
N LEU A 111 1.50 -0.29 -2.70
CA LEU A 111 2.76 0.11 -2.07
C LEU A 111 3.53 1.09 -2.96
N TRP A 112 3.76 0.75 -4.21
CA TRP A 112 4.49 1.60 -5.16
C TRP A 112 3.89 3.01 -5.24
N HIS A 113 2.57 3.10 -5.44
CA HIS A 113 1.89 4.38 -5.60
C HIS A 113 1.78 5.19 -4.30
N ALA A 114 1.62 4.52 -3.15
CA ALA A 114 1.61 5.17 -1.84
C ALA A 114 2.96 5.82 -1.53
N TYR A 115 4.07 5.09 -1.68
CA TYR A 115 5.39 5.67 -1.39
C TYR A 115 5.78 6.77 -2.39
N LYS A 116 5.36 6.64 -3.66
CA LYS A 116 5.52 7.72 -4.65
C LYS A 116 4.73 8.98 -4.28
N SER A 117 3.50 8.86 -3.77
CA SER A 117 2.71 10.03 -3.34
C SER A 117 3.29 10.71 -2.10
N LEU A 118 3.95 9.93 -1.23
CA LEU A 118 4.68 10.43 -0.07
C LEU A 118 6.04 11.08 -0.41
N GLY A 119 6.40 11.14 -1.69
CA GLY A 119 7.67 11.70 -2.13
C GLY A 119 8.89 10.84 -1.79
N VAL A 120 8.69 9.57 -1.40
CA VAL A 120 9.78 8.63 -1.16
C VAL A 120 10.27 8.10 -2.51
N ASN A 121 11.58 8.16 -2.75
CA ASN A 121 12.16 7.78 -4.02
C ASN A 121 12.36 6.26 -4.15
N VAL A 122 11.27 5.52 -4.02
CA VAL A 122 11.28 4.06 -4.15
C VAL A 122 11.64 3.64 -5.58
N ASN A 123 12.56 2.68 -5.71
CA ASN A 123 12.93 2.05 -6.97
C ASN A 123 12.47 0.59 -7.08
N TRP A 124 12.03 -0.01 -5.97
CA TRP A 124 11.45 -1.34 -5.95
C TRP A 124 10.39 -1.45 -4.84
N ALA A 125 9.28 -2.12 -5.13
CA ALA A 125 8.25 -2.45 -4.15
C ALA A 125 7.56 -3.77 -4.49
N GLY A 126 7.64 -4.77 -3.62
CA GLY A 126 7.11 -6.08 -3.96
C GLY A 126 7.37 -7.15 -2.92
N PHE A 127 7.41 -8.39 -3.39
CA PHE A 127 7.42 -9.56 -2.53
C PHE A 127 8.40 -10.62 -3.01
N TYR A 128 8.94 -11.36 -2.05
CA TYR A 128 9.46 -12.70 -2.28
C TYR A 128 8.67 -13.70 -1.45
N VAL A 129 8.35 -14.86 -2.01
CA VAL A 129 7.58 -15.92 -1.34
C VAL A 129 8.47 -17.11 -1.02
N THR A 130 8.21 -17.80 0.09
CA THR A 130 8.93 -19.03 0.41
C THR A 130 8.68 -20.08 -0.67
N PHE A 131 9.75 -20.69 -1.16
CA PHE A 131 9.68 -21.63 -2.27
C PHE A 131 9.53 -23.06 -1.78
N ASP A 132 8.34 -23.64 -1.91
CA ASP A 132 8.04 -24.98 -1.40
C ASP A 132 8.95 -26.10 -1.94
N SER A 133 9.49 -25.92 -3.15
CA SER A 133 10.36 -26.92 -3.78
C SER A 133 11.82 -26.84 -3.31
N GLU A 134 12.21 -25.80 -2.57
CA GLU A 134 13.58 -25.59 -2.13
C GLU A 134 13.62 -25.02 -0.70
N LYS A 135 14.14 -25.82 0.23
CA LYS A 135 14.12 -25.49 1.65
C LYS A 135 14.85 -24.17 1.94
N ASP A 136 14.25 -23.36 2.80
CA ASP A 136 14.84 -22.12 3.33
C ASP A 136 15.21 -21.13 2.20
N THR A 137 14.45 -21.13 1.09
CA THR A 137 14.67 -20.27 -0.08
C THR A 137 13.44 -19.41 -0.35
N LEU A 138 13.68 -18.13 -0.64
CA LEU A 138 12.72 -17.17 -1.16
C LEU A 138 12.79 -17.15 -2.70
N LEU A 139 11.64 -17.08 -3.36
CA LEU A 139 11.47 -16.93 -4.80
C LEU A 139 10.79 -15.59 -5.10
N LEU A 140 11.26 -14.91 -6.15
CA LEU A 140 10.70 -13.64 -6.61
C LEU A 140 9.20 -13.75 -6.89
N GLY A 141 8.40 -12.92 -6.22
CA GLY A 141 6.97 -12.79 -6.40
C GLY A 141 6.59 -11.55 -7.22
N PRO A 142 5.33 -11.09 -7.17
CA PRO A 142 4.91 -9.84 -7.81
C PRO A 142 5.62 -8.61 -7.24
N PHE A 143 5.96 -7.65 -8.09
CA PHE A 143 6.63 -6.41 -7.70
C PHE A 143 6.41 -5.28 -8.73
N GLN A 144 6.71 -4.05 -8.31
CA GLN A 144 6.88 -2.86 -9.16
C GLN A 144 8.34 -2.40 -9.09
N GLY A 145 8.99 -2.20 -10.24
CA GLY A 145 10.39 -1.78 -10.29
C GLY A 145 11.15 -2.39 -11.47
N LYS A 146 12.48 -2.30 -11.41
CA LYS A 146 13.39 -2.97 -12.37
C LYS A 146 13.46 -4.48 -12.09
N VAL A 147 14.05 -5.22 -13.04
CA VAL A 147 14.36 -6.65 -12.87
C VAL A 147 15.21 -6.86 -11.62
N ALA A 148 14.88 -7.89 -10.82
CA ALA A 148 15.52 -8.19 -9.53
C ALA A 148 16.01 -9.64 -9.44
N CYS A 149 16.60 -10.00 -8.30
CA CYS A 149 17.10 -11.33 -8.00
C CYS A 149 15.97 -12.36 -8.04
N GLN A 150 16.20 -13.55 -8.61
CA GLN A 150 15.13 -14.55 -8.75
C GLN A 150 14.96 -15.39 -7.49
N LYS A 151 16.06 -15.69 -6.78
CA LYS A 151 16.08 -16.53 -5.59
C LYS A 151 16.99 -15.93 -4.52
N ILE A 152 16.59 -16.05 -3.26
CA ILE A 152 17.36 -15.58 -2.10
C ILE A 152 17.32 -16.66 -1.01
N GLN A 153 18.48 -17.10 -0.53
CA GLN A 153 18.53 -18.04 0.59
C GLN A 153 18.22 -17.31 1.91
N PHE A 154 17.51 -17.96 2.83
CA PHE A 154 17.33 -17.47 4.20
C PHE A 154 18.71 -17.21 4.85
N GLY A 155 18.80 -16.12 5.62
CA GLY A 155 20.02 -15.62 6.23
C GLY A 155 21.00 -14.92 5.27
N LYS A 156 20.62 -14.67 4.02
CA LYS A 156 21.45 -13.97 3.02
C LYS A 156 20.81 -12.66 2.57
N GLY A 157 21.58 -11.57 2.61
CA GLY A 157 21.06 -10.23 2.35
C GLY A 157 20.01 -9.80 3.38
N VAL A 158 19.39 -8.64 3.15
CA VAL A 158 18.37 -8.09 4.04
C VAL A 158 17.10 -8.96 3.98
N CYS A 159 16.61 -9.26 2.77
CA CYS A 159 15.50 -10.18 2.53
C CYS A 159 15.63 -11.54 3.21
N GLY A 160 16.76 -12.24 3.00
CA GLY A 160 16.99 -13.53 3.62
C GLY A 160 17.13 -13.43 5.14
N THR A 161 17.73 -12.36 5.66
CA THR A 161 17.84 -12.13 7.10
C THR A 161 16.47 -11.95 7.75
N ALA A 162 15.61 -11.11 7.16
CA ALA A 162 14.22 -10.94 7.61
C ALA A 162 13.47 -12.28 7.64
N ALA A 163 13.60 -13.08 6.58
CA ALA A 163 12.94 -14.38 6.48
C ALA A 163 13.43 -15.38 7.54
N SER A 164 14.73 -15.37 7.86
CA SER A 164 15.33 -16.29 8.83
C SER A 164 15.06 -15.89 10.29
N THR A 165 15.13 -14.60 10.59
CA THR A 165 14.97 -14.06 11.95
C THR A 165 13.50 -13.88 12.31
N LYS A 166 12.62 -13.74 11.31
CA LYS A 166 11.20 -13.40 11.46
C LYS A 166 11.03 -12.01 12.08
N GLU A 167 12.01 -11.14 11.87
CA GLU A 167 12.03 -9.76 12.34
C GLU A 167 12.14 -8.79 11.16
N THR A 168 11.38 -7.69 11.21
CA THR A 168 11.48 -6.60 10.25
C THR A 168 12.88 -6.00 10.26
N GLN A 169 13.45 -5.81 9.06
CA GLN A 169 14.74 -5.16 8.86
C GLN A 169 14.50 -3.75 8.32
N VAL A 170 14.97 -2.72 9.04
CA VAL A 170 14.94 -1.32 8.58
C VAL A 170 16.39 -0.86 8.36
N VAL A 171 16.83 -0.84 7.09
CA VAL A 171 18.23 -0.60 6.71
C VAL A 171 18.37 0.82 6.19
N ARG A 172 19.06 1.66 6.97
CA ARG A 172 19.25 3.09 6.66
C ARG A 172 20.30 3.38 5.59
N ASP A 173 21.30 2.49 5.48
CA ASP A 173 22.32 2.47 4.44
C ASP A 173 22.63 1.01 4.09
N VAL A 174 22.26 0.57 2.89
CA VAL A 174 22.48 -0.81 2.46
C VAL A 174 23.95 -1.16 2.25
N ASN A 175 24.82 -0.16 2.01
CA ASN A 175 26.25 -0.38 1.84
C ASN A 175 26.95 -0.69 3.17
N GLU A 176 26.36 -0.27 4.29
CA GLU A 176 26.83 -0.60 5.64
C GLU A 176 26.32 -1.96 6.13
N TYR A 177 25.36 -2.58 5.43
CA TYR A 177 24.76 -3.86 5.84
C TYR A 177 25.67 -5.05 5.48
N PRO A 178 26.16 -5.83 6.46
CA PRO A 178 27.10 -6.92 6.20
C PRO A 178 26.43 -8.04 5.41
N GLY A 179 26.99 -8.37 4.25
CA GLY A 179 26.44 -9.43 3.40
C GLY A 179 25.21 -9.00 2.59
N HIS A 180 25.03 -7.70 2.35
CA HIS A 180 24.04 -7.17 1.43
C HIS A 180 24.17 -7.81 0.03
N ILE A 181 23.03 -8.20 -0.54
CA ILE A 181 22.90 -8.73 -1.91
C ILE A 181 22.14 -7.67 -2.70
N ALA A 182 22.87 -6.80 -3.39
CA ALA A 182 22.25 -5.77 -4.21
C ALA A 182 21.61 -6.40 -5.46
N CYS A 183 20.28 -6.28 -5.58
CA CYS A 183 19.57 -6.59 -6.83
C CYS A 183 19.55 -5.37 -7.77
N ASP A 184 19.31 -4.16 -7.23
CA ASP A 184 19.58 -2.88 -7.90
C ASP A 184 20.79 -2.21 -7.22
N GLY A 185 21.83 -1.90 -7.99
CA GLY A 185 23.04 -1.25 -7.48
C GLY A 185 22.84 0.22 -7.07
N GLU A 186 21.69 0.80 -7.40
CA GLU A 186 21.35 2.19 -7.03
C GLU A 186 20.61 2.30 -5.69
N THR A 187 20.14 1.18 -5.12
CA THR A 187 19.47 1.16 -3.81
C THR A 187 20.40 1.67 -2.71
N LYS A 188 19.88 2.54 -1.84
CA LYS A 188 20.60 3.14 -0.70
C LYS A 188 19.99 2.82 0.65
N SER A 189 18.67 2.64 0.74
CA SER A 189 18.01 2.13 1.94
C SER A 189 16.93 1.13 1.57
N GLU A 190 16.62 0.22 2.49
CA GLU A 190 15.74 -0.93 2.27
C GLU A 190 14.92 -1.21 3.55
N ILE A 191 13.65 -1.59 3.40
CA ILE A 191 12.85 -2.13 4.49
C ILE A 191 12.24 -3.47 4.06
N VAL A 192 12.46 -4.50 4.89
CA VAL A 192 11.92 -5.84 4.65
C VAL A 192 11.09 -6.31 5.83
N VAL A 193 9.83 -6.68 5.58
CA VAL A 193 8.89 -7.18 6.58
C VAL A 193 8.53 -8.63 6.30
N PRO A 194 8.80 -9.58 7.22
CA PRO A 194 8.43 -10.96 7.03
C PRO A 194 6.93 -11.18 7.27
N ILE A 195 6.28 -11.93 6.38
CA ILE A 195 4.90 -12.38 6.51
C ILE A 195 4.93 -13.76 7.15
N ILE A 196 4.42 -13.86 8.38
CA ILE A 196 4.50 -15.06 9.20
C ILE A 196 3.14 -15.77 9.22
N SER A 197 3.15 -17.08 8.98
CA SER A 197 1.97 -17.94 9.07
C SER A 197 1.50 -18.08 10.52
N ASN A 198 0.27 -18.54 10.71
CA ASN A 198 -0.26 -18.84 12.06
C ASN A 198 0.58 -19.90 12.81
N ASP A 199 1.26 -20.78 12.07
CA ASP A 199 2.16 -21.80 12.63
C ASP A 199 3.59 -21.27 12.87
N GLY A 200 3.82 -19.98 12.62
CA GLY A 200 5.09 -19.31 12.87
C GLY A 200 6.12 -19.47 11.76
N ASN A 201 5.76 -19.94 10.56
CA ASN A 201 6.68 -20.07 9.43
C ASN A 201 6.67 -18.81 8.57
N THR A 202 7.82 -18.46 7.98
CA THR A 202 7.87 -17.36 7.00
C THR A 202 7.20 -17.82 5.70
N LEU A 203 6.12 -17.14 5.30
CA LEU A 203 5.39 -17.38 4.05
C LEU A 203 5.96 -16.57 2.90
N ALA A 204 6.33 -15.33 3.19
CA ALA A 204 6.83 -14.36 2.24
C ALA A 204 7.55 -13.22 2.99
N VAL A 205 8.14 -12.31 2.25
CA VAL A 205 8.61 -11.01 2.74
C VAL A 205 8.01 -9.91 1.86
N ILE A 206 7.65 -8.79 2.47
CA ILE A 206 7.42 -7.51 1.80
C ILE A 206 8.77 -6.81 1.73
N ASP A 207 9.15 -6.31 0.58
CA ASP A 207 10.44 -5.67 0.35
C ASP A 207 10.24 -4.34 -0.41
N LEU A 208 10.90 -3.28 0.06
CA LEU A 208 10.88 -1.94 -0.51
C LEU A 208 12.29 -1.36 -0.53
N ASP A 209 12.73 -0.94 -1.72
CA ASP A 209 14.00 -0.26 -1.93
C ASP A 209 13.80 1.23 -2.17
N CYS A 210 14.75 2.03 -1.70
CA CYS A 210 14.80 3.48 -1.92
C CYS A 210 16.18 3.94 -2.43
N LEU A 211 16.16 4.87 -3.39
CA LEU A 211 17.34 5.51 -3.97
C LEU A 211 18.01 6.53 -3.03
N ASP A 212 17.37 6.86 -1.91
CA ASP A 212 17.87 7.76 -0.88
C ASP A 212 18.24 6.98 0.39
N TYR A 213 19.17 7.52 1.19
CA TYR A 213 19.47 6.96 2.50
C TYR A 213 18.33 7.26 3.47
N LYS A 214 18.10 6.38 4.46
CA LYS A 214 17.08 6.56 5.51
C LYS A 214 15.67 6.82 4.94
N GLY A 215 15.33 6.15 3.84
CA GLY A 215 14.02 6.29 3.19
C GLY A 215 12.85 5.75 4.02
N PHE A 216 13.13 4.92 5.03
CA PHE A 216 12.14 4.25 5.85
C PHE A 216 12.39 4.45 7.36
N ASP A 217 11.30 4.44 8.13
CA ASP A 217 11.27 4.62 9.59
C ASP A 217 10.32 3.63 10.30
N GLU A 218 10.08 3.84 11.58
CA GLU A 218 9.23 2.94 12.38
C GLU A 218 7.74 3.02 12.00
N VAL A 219 7.27 4.13 11.39
CA VAL A 219 5.89 4.23 10.89
C VAL A 219 5.71 3.28 9.71
N ASP A 220 6.69 3.25 8.79
CA ASP A 220 6.66 2.29 7.67
C ASP A 220 6.59 0.86 8.19
N LYS A 221 7.47 0.52 9.13
CA LYS A 221 7.49 -0.80 9.76
C LYS A 221 6.15 -1.18 10.37
N GLU A 222 5.54 -0.29 11.17
CA GLU A 222 4.25 -0.58 11.81
C GLU A 222 3.16 -0.90 10.78
N PHE A 223 3.01 -0.07 9.75
CA PHE A 223 1.97 -0.24 8.74
C PHE A 223 2.25 -1.43 7.81
N LEU A 224 3.50 -1.69 7.44
CA LEU A 224 3.86 -2.85 6.64
C LEU A 224 3.69 -4.17 7.41
N GLU A 225 3.94 -4.18 8.73
CA GLU A 225 3.63 -5.34 9.58
C GLU A 225 2.12 -5.58 9.70
N ARG A 226 1.31 -4.51 9.74
CA ARG A 226 -0.17 -4.61 9.64
C ARG A 226 -0.58 -5.19 8.28
N LEU A 227 -0.01 -4.70 7.17
CA LEU A 227 -0.25 -5.25 5.83
C LEU A 227 0.11 -6.73 5.75
N GLY A 228 1.26 -7.12 6.30
CA GLY A 228 1.69 -8.52 6.34
C GLY A 228 0.70 -9.43 7.07
N LYS A 229 0.07 -8.95 8.15
CA LYS A 229 -1.01 -9.68 8.84
C LYS A 229 -2.26 -9.81 7.98
N LEU A 230 -2.62 -8.78 7.21
CA LEU A 230 -3.75 -8.83 6.28
C LEU A 230 -3.49 -9.82 5.15
N ILE A 231 -2.27 -9.83 4.60
CA ILE A 231 -1.84 -10.79 3.58
C ILE A 231 -1.92 -12.22 4.11
N ASN A 232 -1.38 -12.49 5.31
CA ASN A 232 -1.49 -13.82 5.91
C ASN A 232 -2.95 -14.31 6.07
N LYS A 233 -3.89 -13.39 6.37
CA LYS A 233 -5.32 -13.74 6.50
C LYS A 233 -6.03 -13.97 5.18
N SER A 234 -5.64 -13.24 4.14
CA SER A 234 -6.35 -13.20 2.85
C SER A 234 -5.73 -14.10 1.78
N CYS A 235 -4.45 -14.50 1.90
CA CYS A 235 -3.77 -15.30 0.89
C CYS A 235 -3.63 -16.78 1.27
N ILE A 236 -3.79 -17.66 0.28
CA ILE A 236 -3.39 -19.06 0.36
C ILE A 236 -2.13 -19.25 -0.50
N PHE A 237 -0.98 -19.44 0.16
CA PHE A 237 0.30 -19.78 -0.48
C PHE A 237 0.34 -21.30 -0.71
N LYS A 238 0.01 -21.72 -1.93
CA LYS A 238 0.03 -23.11 -2.42
C LYS A 238 0.42 -23.14 -3.89
#